data_AF-A0A2E3DU65-F1
#
_entry.id   AF-A0A2E3DU65-F1
#
_cell.length_a   1.000
_cell.length_b   1.000
_cell.length_c   1.000
_cell.angle_alpha   90.00
_cell.angle_beta   90.00
_cell.angle_gamma   90.00
#
_symmetry.space_group_name_H-M   'P 1'
#
loop_
_entity.id
_entity.type
_entity.pdbx_description
1 polymer ?
#
loop_
_entity_poly.entity_id
_entity_poly.type
_entity_poly.pdbx_seq_one_letter_code
_entity_poly.pdbx_strand_id
1 'polypeptide(L)'
;MFLVLSCTDKTTTKIDTLESYLKSKFTHVAKIDDFYIAAGNNPPIETNDADASSRDIFQMSVRLFESLLDQNEDGIVDDTALLKSLSANLMFLIDHTVITDIEEEKIQELFGVYVMTMKSNIWPYMPNFHYSNCGIEISELNTSLWRPETYNALWEECFHTITEAQNRIQSNFSFDSNSILGNYMQNDIDNNSYDISEQNALEDDGYDFNTGVNEYVHQIWLINICGLQNILNEYQMGVLMHLESSGTPLMINKDYNLELAEIVK
;
A
#
# COMPACT_ATOMS: atom_id res chain seq x y z
N MET A 1 -39.03 17.09 50.92
CA MET A 1 -38.74 17.55 49.55
C MET A 1 -37.30 17.17 49.26
N PHE A 2 -37.11 16.00 48.64
CA PHE A 2 -35.80 15.49 48.25
C PHE A 2 -35.58 15.87 46.78
N LEU A 3 -34.59 16.73 46.52
CA LEU A 3 -34.09 17.01 45.18
C LEU A 3 -33.23 15.83 44.75
N VAL A 4 -33.73 15.05 43.80
CA VAL A 4 -32.92 14.06 43.07
C VAL A 4 -32.25 14.82 41.93
N LEU A 5 -30.97 15.12 42.10
CA LEU A 5 -30.09 15.55 41.02
C LEU A 5 -29.87 14.34 40.11
N SER A 6 -30.53 14.33 38.96
CA SER A 6 -30.23 13.41 37.86
C SER A 6 -28.90 13.84 37.25
N CYS A 7 -27.86 13.04 37.48
CA CYS A 7 -26.69 13.04 36.62
C CYS A 7 -27.11 12.46 35.28
N THR A 8 -27.19 13.31 34.25
CA THR A 8 -27.12 12.84 32.87
C THR A 8 -25.71 12.31 32.64
N ASP A 9 -25.57 10.98 32.63
CA ASP A 9 -24.39 10.34 32.10
C ASP A 9 -24.23 10.80 30.65
N LYS A 10 -23.12 11.52 30.37
CA LYS A 10 -22.64 11.68 29.01
C LYS A 10 -22.36 10.26 28.52
N THR A 11 -23.22 9.75 27.64
CA THR A 11 -22.91 8.55 26.86
C THR A 11 -21.72 8.87 25.97
N THR A 12 -20.50 8.70 26.50
CA THR A 12 -19.32 8.45 25.68
C THR A 12 -19.62 7.18 24.91
N THR A 13 -19.92 7.31 23.62
CA THR A 13 -20.02 6.19 22.69
C THR A 13 -18.75 5.38 22.87
N LYS A 14 -18.88 4.20 23.45
CA LYS A 14 -17.74 3.32 23.68
C LYS A 14 -17.26 2.90 22.29
N ILE A 15 -16.05 3.32 21.94
CA ILE A 15 -15.46 2.93 20.66
C ILE A 15 -15.04 1.47 20.82
N ASP A 16 -15.94 0.56 20.46
CA ASP A 16 -15.75 -0.88 20.65
C ASP A 16 -15.26 -1.58 19.37
N THR A 17 -15.26 -0.90 18.21
CA THR A 17 -14.83 -1.46 16.93
C THR A 17 -13.92 -0.51 16.15
N LEU A 18 -13.05 -1.06 15.31
CA LEU A 18 -12.20 -0.30 14.41
C LEU A 18 -13.05 0.60 13.49
N GLU A 19 -14.11 0.08 12.86
CA GLU A 19 -15.00 0.90 12.00
C GLU A 19 -15.54 2.14 12.75
N SER A 20 -16.01 1.97 14.00
CA SER A 20 -16.54 3.08 14.80
C SER A 20 -15.44 4.10 15.14
N TYR A 21 -14.22 3.63 15.42
CA TYR A 21 -13.06 4.49 15.63
C TYR A 21 -12.78 5.32 14.38
N LEU A 22 -12.61 4.66 13.24
CA LEU A 22 -12.27 5.30 11.97
C LEU A 22 -13.34 6.33 11.58
N LYS A 23 -14.63 5.98 11.68
CA LYS A 23 -15.74 6.91 11.40
C LYS A 23 -15.80 8.09 12.37
N SER A 24 -15.24 7.98 13.57
CA SER A 24 -15.15 9.10 14.50
C SER A 24 -13.97 10.04 14.22
N LYS A 25 -12.94 9.55 13.52
CA LYS A 25 -11.66 10.25 13.29
C LYS A 25 -11.49 10.82 11.89
N PHE A 26 -11.82 10.03 10.88
CA PHE A 26 -11.50 10.30 9.49
C PHE A 26 -12.70 10.81 8.71
N THR A 27 -12.45 11.58 7.66
CA THR A 27 -13.51 12.19 6.85
C THR A 27 -14.13 11.19 5.90
N HIS A 28 -13.30 10.30 5.36
CA HIS A 28 -13.69 9.28 4.40
C HIS A 28 -13.31 7.91 4.95
N VAL A 29 -14.23 6.94 4.86
CA VAL A 29 -13.97 5.55 5.25
C VAL A 29 -14.67 4.61 4.28
N ALA A 30 -13.92 3.69 3.71
CA ALA A 30 -14.42 2.56 2.93
C ALA A 30 -13.97 1.25 3.56
N LYS A 31 -14.61 0.16 3.15
CA LYS A 31 -14.15 -1.19 3.43
C LYS A 31 -14.40 -2.13 2.27
N ILE A 32 -13.47 -3.06 2.04
CA ILE A 32 -13.71 -4.25 1.22
C ILE A 32 -13.75 -5.41 2.21
N ASP A 33 -14.93 -5.98 2.42
CA ASP A 33 -15.20 -6.85 3.59
C ASP A 33 -14.82 -6.12 4.90
N ASP A 34 -13.85 -6.63 5.67
CA ASP A 34 -13.34 -6.03 6.91
C ASP A 34 -11.96 -5.34 6.73
N PHE A 35 -11.46 -5.20 5.51
CA PHE A 35 -10.26 -4.41 5.21
C PHE A 35 -10.64 -2.94 5.05
N TYR A 36 -10.17 -2.08 5.97
CA TYR A 36 -10.54 -0.67 6.01
C TYR A 36 -9.55 0.23 5.28
N ILE A 37 -10.10 1.19 4.53
CA ILE A 37 -9.38 2.29 3.90
C ILE A 37 -9.95 3.58 4.48
N ALA A 38 -9.10 4.41 5.08
CA ALA A 38 -9.53 5.65 5.73
C ALA A 38 -8.70 6.84 5.26
N ALA A 39 -9.33 8.01 5.13
CA ALA A 39 -8.65 9.25 4.78
C ALA A 39 -9.14 10.45 5.60
N GLY A 40 -8.19 11.31 5.95
CA GLY A 40 -8.47 12.61 6.56
C GLY A 40 -9.11 13.62 5.61
N ASN A 41 -9.03 14.89 5.99
CA ASN A 41 -9.51 16.02 5.15
C ASN A 41 -8.37 16.84 4.52
N ASN A 42 -7.13 16.42 4.68
CA ASN A 42 -6.00 17.19 4.19
C ASN A 42 -5.69 16.83 2.73
N PRO A 43 -5.65 17.82 1.82
CA PRO A 43 -5.28 17.57 0.43
C PRO A 43 -3.79 17.18 0.32
N PRO A 44 -3.41 16.48 -0.77
CA PRO A 44 -2.00 16.22 -1.06
C PRO A 44 -1.24 17.52 -1.30
N ILE A 45 0.05 17.55 -0.93
CA ILE A 45 0.93 18.71 -1.16
C ILE A 45 1.75 18.50 -2.44
N GLU A 46 2.33 17.32 -2.61
CA GLU A 46 3.14 16.98 -3.77
C GLU A 46 2.27 16.35 -4.85
N THR A 47 1.81 17.15 -5.81
CA THR A 47 0.88 16.67 -6.85
C THR A 47 0.99 17.46 -8.15
N ASN A 48 0.68 16.80 -9.26
CA ASN A 48 0.52 17.44 -10.58
C ASN A 48 -0.91 17.88 -10.89
N ASP A 49 -1.82 17.78 -9.91
CA ASP A 49 -3.17 18.32 -9.96
C ASP A 49 -3.39 19.27 -8.78
N ALA A 50 -3.33 20.58 -9.04
CA ALA A 50 -3.43 21.61 -8.00
C ALA A 50 -4.80 21.65 -7.30
N ASP A 51 -5.82 21.03 -7.88
CA ASP A 51 -7.18 20.96 -7.32
C ASP A 51 -7.45 19.62 -6.61
N ALA A 52 -6.46 18.72 -6.54
CA ALA A 52 -6.59 17.43 -5.88
C ALA A 52 -6.96 17.59 -4.40
N SER A 53 -7.99 16.85 -4.00
CA SER A 53 -8.52 16.83 -2.64
C SER A 53 -8.19 15.53 -1.90
N SER A 54 -8.43 15.51 -0.58
CA SER A 54 -8.36 14.28 0.22
C SER A 54 -9.35 13.20 -0.27
N ARG A 55 -10.45 13.62 -0.90
CA ARG A 55 -11.43 12.71 -1.48
C ARG A 55 -10.88 12.03 -2.74
N ASP A 56 -10.12 12.73 -3.56
CA ASP A 56 -9.60 12.19 -4.82
C ASP A 56 -8.56 11.09 -4.55
N ILE A 57 -7.65 11.32 -3.60
CA ILE A 57 -6.68 10.29 -3.18
C ILE A 57 -7.38 9.08 -2.53
N PHE A 58 -8.41 9.30 -1.72
CA PHE A 58 -9.22 8.22 -1.13
C PHE A 58 -9.98 7.41 -2.18
N GLN A 59 -10.63 8.07 -3.14
CA GLN A 59 -11.37 7.36 -4.19
C GLN A 59 -10.42 6.59 -5.09
N MET A 60 -9.25 7.15 -5.40
CA MET A 60 -8.23 6.44 -6.15
C MET A 60 -7.71 5.23 -5.37
N SER A 61 -7.42 5.34 -4.07
CA SER A 61 -6.95 4.20 -3.27
C SER A 61 -7.96 3.07 -3.24
N VAL A 62 -9.26 3.39 -3.10
CA VAL A 62 -10.34 2.39 -3.17
C VAL A 62 -10.28 1.65 -4.50
N ARG A 63 -10.27 2.37 -5.63
CA ARG A 63 -10.21 1.74 -6.97
C ARG A 63 -8.96 0.89 -7.17
N LEU A 64 -7.81 1.34 -6.67
CA LEU A 64 -6.57 0.57 -6.79
C LEU A 64 -6.66 -0.74 -6.01
N PHE A 65 -7.18 -0.72 -4.78
CA PHE A 65 -7.40 -1.95 -4.03
C PHE A 65 -8.44 -2.86 -4.67
N GLU A 66 -9.53 -2.31 -5.21
CA GLU A 66 -10.52 -3.10 -5.93
C GLU A 66 -9.90 -3.78 -7.15
N SER A 67 -9.12 -3.06 -7.95
CA SER A 67 -8.38 -3.61 -9.09
C SER A 67 -7.34 -4.66 -8.69
N LEU A 68 -6.62 -4.44 -7.59
CA LEU A 68 -5.60 -5.38 -7.11
C LEU A 68 -6.21 -6.67 -6.56
N LEU A 69 -7.47 -6.64 -6.11
CA LEU A 69 -8.19 -7.79 -5.59
C LEU A 69 -9.06 -8.50 -6.63
N ASP A 70 -9.36 -7.85 -7.75
CA ASP A 70 -10.07 -8.41 -8.92
C ASP A 70 -9.26 -8.12 -10.20
N GLN A 71 -8.33 -9.01 -10.50
CA GLN A 71 -7.43 -8.96 -11.67
C GLN A 71 -8.11 -9.38 -12.96
N ASN A 72 -9.25 -10.07 -12.88
CA ASN A 72 -10.01 -10.51 -14.04
C ASN A 72 -11.15 -9.52 -14.42
N GLU A 73 -11.42 -8.55 -13.54
CA GLU A 73 -12.43 -7.49 -13.65
C GLU A 73 -13.87 -8.02 -13.81
N ASP A 74 -14.25 -9.08 -13.09
CA ASP A 74 -15.61 -9.65 -13.08
C ASP A 74 -16.50 -9.17 -11.92
N GLY A 75 -15.95 -8.36 -11.01
CA GLY A 75 -16.62 -7.82 -9.84
C GLY A 75 -16.58 -8.76 -8.65
N ILE A 76 -15.68 -9.74 -8.65
CA ILE A 76 -15.48 -10.71 -7.58
C ILE A 76 -14.01 -10.73 -7.19
N VAL A 77 -13.76 -10.81 -5.89
CA VAL A 77 -12.39 -10.94 -5.36
C VAL A 77 -11.79 -12.29 -5.81
N ASP A 78 -10.64 -12.23 -6.49
CA ASP A 78 -9.94 -13.40 -7.03
C ASP A 78 -9.32 -14.27 -5.93
N ASP A 79 -8.64 -13.64 -4.96
CA ASP A 79 -8.00 -14.33 -3.84
C ASP A 79 -8.64 -13.94 -2.49
N THR A 80 -9.61 -14.75 -2.07
CA THR A 80 -10.26 -14.60 -0.77
C THR A 80 -9.34 -14.79 0.44
N ALA A 81 -8.22 -15.54 0.30
CA ALA A 81 -7.27 -15.71 1.40
C ALA A 81 -6.43 -14.43 1.58
N LEU A 82 -6.06 -13.78 0.48
CA LEU A 82 -5.43 -12.46 0.50
C LEU A 82 -6.35 -11.42 1.16
N LEU A 83 -7.61 -11.32 0.73
CA LEU A 83 -8.57 -10.39 1.37
C LEU A 83 -8.72 -10.67 2.87
N LYS A 84 -8.80 -11.94 3.26
CA LYS A 84 -8.85 -12.30 4.68
C LYS A 84 -7.60 -11.87 5.44
N SER A 85 -6.42 -11.95 4.83
CA SER A 85 -5.16 -11.46 5.42
C SER A 85 -5.22 -9.94 5.63
N LEU A 86 -5.65 -9.20 4.61
CA LEU A 86 -5.85 -7.76 4.68
C LEU A 86 -6.80 -7.39 5.82
N SER A 87 -8.01 -7.94 5.81
CA SER A 87 -9.05 -7.68 6.82
C SER A 87 -8.63 -8.01 8.25
N ALA A 88 -7.82 -9.05 8.45
CA ALA A 88 -7.43 -9.51 9.78
C ALA A 88 -6.20 -8.78 10.35
N ASN A 89 -5.32 -8.25 9.50
CA ASN A 89 -4.01 -7.80 9.92
C ASN A 89 -3.72 -6.33 9.56
N LEU A 90 -4.40 -5.77 8.57
CA LEU A 90 -3.99 -4.53 7.91
C LEU A 90 -5.15 -3.53 7.78
N MET A 91 -4.81 -2.26 7.70
CA MET A 91 -5.68 -1.20 7.20
C MET A 91 -4.84 -0.15 6.45
N PHE A 92 -5.48 0.63 5.57
CA PHE A 92 -4.80 1.67 4.77
C PHE A 92 -5.23 3.08 5.18
N LEU A 93 -4.29 3.92 5.60
CA LEU A 93 -4.54 5.27 6.12
C LEU A 93 -3.91 6.36 5.25
N ILE A 94 -4.71 7.35 4.86
CA ILE A 94 -4.27 8.46 4.01
C ILE A 94 -4.43 9.77 4.77
N ASP A 95 -3.33 10.42 5.13
CA ASP A 95 -3.33 11.76 5.69
C ASP A 95 -1.92 12.37 5.66
N HIS A 96 -1.76 13.55 6.25
CA HIS A 96 -0.44 14.12 6.50
C HIS A 96 0.31 13.32 7.58
N THR A 97 1.64 13.27 7.47
CA THR A 97 2.57 12.56 8.37
C THR A 97 2.24 12.76 9.85
N VAL A 98 1.96 14.01 10.25
CA VAL A 98 1.67 14.35 11.65
C VAL A 98 0.40 13.70 12.20
N ILE A 99 -0.52 13.27 11.33
CA ILE A 99 -1.72 12.52 11.71
C ILE A 99 -1.46 11.02 11.55
N THR A 100 -0.87 10.58 10.43
CA THR A 100 -0.62 9.16 10.19
C THR A 100 0.26 8.55 11.28
N ASP A 101 1.35 9.22 11.66
CA ASP A 101 2.29 8.70 12.68
C ASP A 101 1.59 8.50 14.04
N ILE A 102 0.69 9.41 14.40
CA ILE A 102 -0.06 9.34 15.66
C ILE A 102 -1.14 8.26 15.62
N GLU A 103 -1.84 8.13 14.50
CA GLU A 103 -2.97 7.22 14.39
C GLU A 103 -2.55 5.78 14.09
N GLU A 104 -1.42 5.56 13.42
CA GLU A 104 -0.79 4.25 13.26
C GLU A 104 -0.53 3.59 14.63
N GLU A 105 0.19 4.26 15.52
CA GLU A 105 0.50 3.74 16.87
C GLU A 105 -0.78 3.42 17.64
N LYS A 106 -1.76 4.31 17.62
CA LYS A 106 -3.03 4.13 18.35
C LYS A 106 -3.86 2.99 17.80
N ILE A 107 -3.98 2.87 16.48
CA ILE A 107 -4.79 1.82 15.86
C ILE A 107 -4.16 0.45 16.14
N GLN A 108 -2.83 0.37 16.05
CA GLN A 108 -2.09 -0.84 16.39
C GLN A 108 -2.26 -1.20 17.88
N GLU A 109 -2.18 -0.23 18.80
CA GLU A 109 -2.36 -0.47 20.25
C GLU A 109 -3.78 -0.89 20.61
N LEU A 110 -4.80 -0.23 20.03
CA LEU A 110 -6.20 -0.44 20.40
C LEU A 110 -6.84 -1.64 19.71
N PHE A 111 -6.44 -1.93 18.47
CA PHE A 111 -7.12 -2.91 17.62
C PHE A 111 -6.22 -4.03 17.12
N GLY A 112 -4.89 -3.94 17.30
CA GLY A 112 -3.95 -4.96 16.86
C GLY A 112 -3.73 -5.01 15.35
N VAL A 113 -4.19 -3.99 14.62
CA VAL A 113 -4.10 -3.90 13.15
C VAL A 113 -2.91 -3.03 12.76
N TYR A 114 -2.09 -3.54 11.84
CA TYR A 114 -0.96 -2.81 11.27
C TYR A 114 -1.45 -1.80 10.23
N VAL A 115 -1.00 -0.55 10.32
CA VAL A 115 -1.48 0.53 9.46
C VAL A 115 -0.47 0.79 8.36
N MET A 116 -0.84 0.42 7.13
CA MET A 116 -0.15 0.90 5.93
C MET A 116 -0.60 2.33 5.67
N THR A 117 0.29 3.20 5.23
CA THR A 117 -0.01 4.63 5.11
C THR A 117 0.20 5.15 3.70
N MET A 118 -0.44 6.27 3.37
CA MET A 118 -0.04 7.17 2.30
C MET A 118 0.08 8.56 2.91
N LYS A 119 1.32 9.04 3.08
CA LYS A 119 1.64 10.32 3.71
C LYS A 119 1.56 11.45 2.69
N SER A 120 0.34 11.99 2.49
CA SER A 120 -0.01 12.84 1.35
C SER A 120 0.68 14.22 1.30
N ASN A 121 1.37 14.61 2.38
CA ASN A 121 2.17 15.84 2.43
C ASN A 121 3.63 15.67 1.98
N ILE A 122 4.16 14.44 1.95
CA ILE A 122 5.57 14.17 1.62
C ILE A 122 5.75 13.18 0.47
N TRP A 123 4.71 12.41 0.13
CA TRP A 123 4.76 11.45 -0.96
C TRP A 123 3.96 11.95 -2.16
N PRO A 124 4.49 11.81 -3.39
CA PRO A 124 3.89 12.37 -4.58
C PRO A 124 2.58 11.66 -4.95
N TYR A 125 1.49 12.41 -4.98
CA TYR A 125 0.21 12.01 -5.55
C TYR A 125 0.12 12.52 -7.01
N MET A 126 0.42 11.65 -7.96
CA MET A 126 0.42 11.98 -9.40
C MET A 126 -0.78 11.32 -10.10
N PRO A 127 -2.01 11.84 -9.99
CA PRO A 127 -3.22 11.17 -10.51
C PRO A 127 -3.21 10.94 -12.02
N ASN A 128 -2.43 11.75 -12.75
CA ASN A 128 -2.24 11.62 -14.20
C ASN A 128 -1.27 10.49 -14.59
N PHE A 129 -0.55 9.88 -13.62
CA PHE A 129 0.29 8.72 -13.87
C PHE A 129 -0.55 7.58 -14.48
N HIS A 130 0.05 6.87 -15.44
CA HIS A 130 -0.54 5.72 -16.09
C HIS A 130 0.58 4.81 -16.60
N TYR A 131 0.38 3.50 -16.56
CA TYR A 131 1.42 2.54 -16.94
C TYR A 131 1.79 2.64 -18.44
N SER A 132 0.90 3.11 -19.31
CA SER A 132 1.24 3.41 -20.72
C SER A 132 2.21 4.59 -20.88
N ASN A 133 2.30 5.42 -19.85
CA ASN A 133 3.05 6.67 -19.83
C ASN A 133 4.18 6.60 -18.81
N CYS A 134 4.69 5.40 -18.50
CA CYS A 134 5.73 5.30 -17.50
C CYS A 134 6.95 6.17 -17.84
N GLY A 135 7.17 6.54 -19.11
CA GLY A 135 8.18 7.54 -19.49
C GLY A 135 9.58 7.12 -19.05
N ILE A 136 9.80 5.82 -18.90
CA ILE A 136 10.97 5.26 -18.24
C ILE A 136 12.14 5.24 -19.23
N GLU A 137 13.13 6.10 -19.01
CA GLU A 137 14.44 6.03 -19.68
C GLU A 137 15.41 5.13 -18.90
N ILE A 138 14.98 3.93 -18.50
CA ILE A 138 15.82 2.94 -17.83
C ILE A 138 16.11 1.79 -18.78
N SER A 139 17.37 1.35 -18.83
CA SER A 139 17.79 0.19 -19.62
C SER A 139 17.95 -1.09 -18.80
N GLU A 140 18.05 -0.95 -17.47
CA GLU A 140 18.24 -2.03 -16.49
C GLU A 140 17.80 -1.53 -15.10
N LEU A 141 17.18 -2.36 -14.27
CA LEU A 141 16.97 -2.04 -12.86
C LEU A 141 18.24 -2.37 -12.08
N ASN A 142 18.99 -1.35 -11.64
CA ASN A 142 20.28 -1.55 -10.97
C ASN A 142 20.41 -0.87 -9.60
N THR A 143 19.36 -0.20 -9.13
CA THR A 143 19.36 0.49 -7.83
C THR A 143 17.97 0.54 -7.20
N SER A 144 17.90 0.49 -5.87
CA SER A 144 16.68 0.70 -5.09
C SER A 144 16.12 2.13 -5.18
N LEU A 145 16.93 3.09 -5.64
CA LEU A 145 16.54 4.50 -5.80
C LEU A 145 15.62 4.76 -6.99
N TRP A 146 15.50 3.81 -7.91
CA TRP A 146 14.77 4.04 -9.14
C TRP A 146 13.26 4.10 -8.90
N ARG A 147 12.65 5.19 -9.39
CA ARG A 147 11.20 5.37 -9.62
C ARG A 147 11.01 6.22 -10.89
N PRO A 148 9.90 6.08 -11.63
CA PRO A 148 9.55 7.02 -12.69
C PRO A 148 9.42 8.46 -12.14
N GLU A 149 9.83 9.47 -12.90
CA GLU A 149 9.81 10.87 -12.43
C GLU A 149 8.41 11.37 -12.07
N THR A 150 7.39 10.93 -12.81
CA THR A 150 5.99 11.30 -12.56
C THR A 150 5.22 10.21 -11.81
N TYR A 151 5.93 9.36 -11.06
CA TYR A 151 5.33 8.22 -10.38
C TYR A 151 4.33 8.66 -9.29
N ASN A 152 3.26 7.89 -9.14
CA ASN A 152 2.27 8.10 -8.10
C ASN A 152 2.56 7.13 -6.95
N ALA A 153 3.06 7.65 -5.83
CA ALA A 153 3.39 6.84 -4.65
C ALA A 153 2.17 6.09 -4.10
N LEU A 154 0.94 6.55 -4.37
CA LEU A 154 -0.25 5.79 -3.98
C LEU A 154 -0.30 4.39 -4.59
N TRP A 155 0.20 4.20 -5.82
CA TRP A 155 0.25 2.88 -6.45
C TRP A 155 1.21 1.95 -5.71
N GLU A 156 2.34 2.49 -5.24
CA GLU A 156 3.34 1.79 -4.44
C GLU A 156 2.78 1.37 -3.10
N GLU A 157 2.22 2.32 -2.34
CA GLU A 157 1.68 2.03 -1.02
C GLU A 157 0.51 1.04 -1.06
N CYS A 158 -0.35 1.11 -2.08
CA CYS A 158 -1.39 0.12 -2.30
C CYS A 158 -0.79 -1.27 -2.60
N PHE A 159 0.23 -1.35 -3.46
CA PHE A 159 0.88 -2.63 -3.78
C PHE A 159 1.67 -3.20 -2.60
N HIS A 160 2.42 -2.38 -1.86
CA HIS A 160 3.08 -2.75 -0.61
C HIS A 160 2.09 -3.30 0.42
N THR A 161 0.90 -2.73 0.49
CA THR A 161 -0.16 -3.26 1.37
C THR A 161 -0.58 -4.68 0.96
N ILE A 162 -0.66 -4.97 -0.34
CA ILE A 162 -0.96 -6.31 -0.85
C ILE A 162 0.18 -7.28 -0.55
N THR A 163 1.43 -6.92 -0.85
CA THR A 163 2.59 -7.82 -0.66
C THR A 163 2.87 -8.06 0.81
N GLU A 164 2.66 -7.07 1.68
CA GLU A 164 2.74 -7.23 3.13
C GLU A 164 1.62 -8.13 3.67
N ALA A 165 0.41 -8.07 3.09
CA ALA A 165 -0.65 -9.01 3.42
C ALA A 165 -0.27 -10.45 3.02
N GLN A 166 0.35 -10.65 1.86
CA GLN A 166 0.83 -11.96 1.42
C GLN A 166 1.96 -12.49 2.31
N ASN A 167 2.94 -11.64 2.64
CA ASN A 167 4.07 -11.94 3.54
C ASN A 167 3.62 -12.54 4.89
N ARG A 168 2.42 -12.16 5.36
CA ARG A 168 1.86 -12.64 6.63
C ARG A 168 1.19 -14.01 6.56
N ILE A 169 0.71 -14.45 5.39
CA ILE A 169 -0.08 -15.68 5.26
C ILE A 169 0.53 -16.76 4.38
N GLN A 170 1.41 -16.39 3.44
CA GLN A 170 2.00 -17.33 2.51
C GLN A 170 3.41 -17.72 2.98
N SER A 171 3.60 -18.97 3.40
CA SER A 171 4.88 -19.43 3.94
C SER A 171 6.06 -19.34 2.96
N ASN A 172 5.77 -19.25 1.66
CA ASN A 172 6.77 -19.13 0.59
C ASN A 172 6.94 -17.69 0.08
N PHE A 173 6.10 -16.75 0.52
CA PHE A 173 6.21 -15.33 0.19
C PHE A 173 6.70 -14.61 1.45
N SER A 174 7.96 -14.21 1.46
CA SER A 174 8.54 -13.51 2.61
C SER A 174 9.63 -12.55 2.15
N PHE A 175 9.86 -11.49 2.91
CA PHE A 175 10.94 -10.54 2.68
C PHE A 175 12.24 -10.89 3.41
N ASP A 176 12.25 -11.93 4.23
CA ASP A 176 13.43 -12.33 5.00
C ASP A 176 14.60 -12.73 4.10
N SER A 177 15.82 -12.57 4.57
CA SER A 177 17.04 -12.86 3.80
C SER A 177 17.21 -14.31 3.34
N ASN A 178 16.56 -15.26 4.01
CA ASN A 178 16.56 -16.67 3.62
C ASN A 178 15.34 -17.09 2.77
N SER A 179 14.43 -16.17 2.47
CA SER A 179 13.24 -16.39 1.66
C SER A 179 13.58 -16.52 0.17
N ILE A 180 12.61 -16.91 -0.66
CA ILE A 180 12.79 -16.96 -2.12
C ILE A 180 13.11 -15.56 -2.67
N LEU A 181 12.35 -14.54 -2.27
CA LEU A 181 12.53 -13.16 -2.70
C LEU A 181 13.86 -12.57 -2.21
N GLY A 182 14.19 -12.79 -0.93
CA GLY A 182 15.45 -12.36 -0.34
C GLY A 182 16.67 -12.98 -1.01
N ASN A 183 16.61 -14.27 -1.34
CA ASN A 183 17.69 -14.93 -2.09
C ASN A 183 17.85 -14.34 -3.50
N TYR A 184 16.77 -13.98 -4.20
CA TYR A 184 16.89 -13.35 -5.51
C TYR A 184 17.57 -11.98 -5.42
N MET A 185 17.16 -11.12 -4.48
CA MET A 185 17.80 -9.81 -4.30
C MET A 185 19.27 -9.95 -3.89
N GLN A 186 19.58 -10.85 -2.94
CA GLN A 186 20.96 -11.07 -2.49
C GLN A 186 21.84 -11.57 -3.64
N ASN A 187 21.36 -12.50 -4.47
CA ASN A 187 22.13 -12.96 -5.63
C ASN A 187 22.33 -11.85 -6.67
N ASP A 188 21.36 -10.95 -6.84
CA ASP A 188 21.49 -9.79 -7.75
C ASP A 188 22.56 -8.79 -7.24
N ILE A 189 22.58 -8.55 -5.93
CA ILE A 189 23.61 -7.75 -5.24
C ILE A 189 24.99 -8.41 -5.36
N ASP A 190 25.09 -9.70 -5.08
CA ASP A 190 26.36 -10.46 -5.14
C ASP A 190 26.93 -10.49 -6.56
N ASN A 191 26.07 -10.42 -7.58
CA ASN A 191 26.43 -10.31 -8.98
C ASN A 191 26.77 -8.86 -9.42
N ASN A 192 26.65 -7.89 -8.52
CA ASN A 192 26.86 -6.45 -8.76
C ASN A 192 25.92 -5.85 -9.82
N SER A 193 24.72 -6.42 -9.98
CA SER A 193 23.71 -5.91 -10.91
C SER A 193 22.58 -5.13 -10.23
N TYR A 194 22.55 -5.08 -8.89
CA TYR A 194 21.63 -4.27 -8.12
C TYR A 194 22.29 -3.71 -6.86
N ASP A 195 22.04 -2.43 -6.55
CA ASP A 195 22.56 -1.75 -5.36
C ASP A 195 21.44 -1.27 -4.42
N ILE A 196 21.61 -1.55 -3.13
CA ILE A 196 20.80 -1.00 -2.04
C ILE A 196 21.60 -0.08 -1.11
N SER A 197 22.92 0.01 -1.30
CA SER A 197 23.80 0.70 -0.36
C SER A 197 23.62 2.21 -0.39
N GLU A 198 23.31 2.79 -1.55
CA GLU A 198 23.04 4.23 -1.66
C GLU A 198 21.79 4.64 -0.86
N GLN A 199 20.68 3.89 -0.98
CA GLN A 199 19.46 4.14 -0.20
C GLN A 199 19.72 3.99 1.30
N ASN A 200 20.43 2.93 1.69
CA ASN A 200 20.77 2.69 3.09
C ASN A 200 21.61 3.84 3.69
N ALA A 201 22.54 4.40 2.93
CA ALA A 201 23.31 5.57 3.34
C ALA A 201 22.46 6.85 3.46
N LEU A 202 21.44 7.03 2.60
CA LEU A 202 20.51 8.17 2.67
C LEU A 202 19.57 8.10 3.88
N GLU A 203 19.25 6.90 4.34
CA GLU A 203 18.33 6.64 5.45
C GLU A 203 19.03 6.39 6.80
N ASP A 204 20.34 6.65 6.90
CA ASP A 204 21.14 6.48 8.13
C ASP A 204 21.00 5.06 8.73
N ASP A 205 21.20 4.04 7.89
CA ASP A 205 21.00 2.61 8.19
C ASP A 205 19.54 2.21 8.48
N GLY A 206 18.55 3.09 8.26
CA GLY A 206 17.12 2.82 8.42
C GLY A 206 16.53 1.88 7.36
N TYR A 207 17.22 1.74 6.22
CA TYR A 207 16.82 0.86 5.12
C TYR A 207 17.35 -0.56 5.32
N ASP A 208 16.60 -1.38 6.04
CA ASP A 208 17.01 -2.76 6.31
C ASP A 208 16.81 -3.68 5.09
N PHE A 209 17.35 -4.89 5.18
CA PHE A 209 17.29 -5.85 4.08
C PHE A 209 15.85 -6.20 3.69
N ASN A 210 14.94 -6.35 4.66
CA ASN A 210 13.56 -6.73 4.40
C ASN A 210 12.81 -5.62 3.67
N THR A 211 13.05 -4.37 4.07
CA THR A 211 12.59 -3.17 3.36
C THR A 211 13.13 -3.18 1.93
N GLY A 212 14.43 -3.46 1.77
CA GLY A 212 15.08 -3.65 0.47
C GLY A 212 14.38 -4.66 -0.43
N VAL A 213 14.01 -5.83 0.09
CA VAL A 213 13.30 -6.87 -0.68
C VAL A 213 11.91 -6.40 -1.10
N ASN A 214 11.17 -5.75 -0.20
CA ASN A 214 9.83 -5.25 -0.52
C ASN A 214 9.89 -4.20 -1.65
N GLU A 215 10.83 -3.26 -1.56
CA GLU A 215 11.04 -2.25 -2.61
C GLU A 215 11.49 -2.86 -3.94
N TYR A 216 12.38 -3.85 -3.89
CA TYR A 216 12.85 -4.56 -5.08
C TYR A 216 11.70 -5.29 -5.79
N VAL A 217 10.81 -5.94 -5.02
CA VAL A 217 9.58 -6.55 -5.53
C VAL A 217 8.68 -5.51 -6.20
N HIS A 218 8.50 -4.36 -5.58
CA HIS A 218 7.69 -3.26 -6.13
C HIS A 218 8.26 -2.70 -7.44
N GLN A 219 9.56 -2.42 -7.50
CA GLN A 219 10.19 -1.90 -8.72
C GLN A 219 10.03 -2.88 -9.90
N ILE A 220 10.18 -4.19 -9.63
CA ILE A 220 9.97 -5.24 -10.62
C ILE A 220 8.50 -5.31 -11.06
N TRP A 221 7.57 -5.22 -10.12
CA TRP A 221 6.14 -5.13 -10.43
C TRP A 221 5.81 -3.90 -11.29
N LEU A 222 6.39 -2.74 -10.97
CA LEU A 222 6.22 -1.51 -11.73
C LEU A 222 6.75 -1.65 -13.16
N ILE A 223 7.93 -2.23 -13.33
CA ILE A 223 8.51 -2.54 -14.66
C ILE A 223 7.59 -3.50 -15.44
N ASN A 224 7.00 -4.48 -14.77
CA ASN A 224 6.06 -5.42 -15.37
C ASN A 224 4.80 -4.72 -15.88
N ILE A 225 4.13 -3.90 -15.06
CA ILE A 225 2.91 -3.20 -15.50
C ILE A 225 3.20 -2.16 -16.60
N CYS A 226 4.41 -1.61 -16.65
CA CYS A 226 4.87 -0.75 -17.75
C CYS A 226 5.18 -1.52 -19.05
N GLY A 227 5.11 -2.85 -19.04
CA GLY A 227 5.40 -3.70 -20.21
C GLY A 227 6.89 -3.75 -20.59
N LEU A 228 7.78 -3.54 -19.62
CA LEU A 228 9.23 -3.43 -19.82
C LEU A 228 9.99 -4.63 -19.25
N GLN A 229 9.38 -5.83 -19.18
CA GLN A 229 10.03 -7.00 -18.56
C GLN A 229 11.36 -7.37 -19.24
N ASN A 230 11.61 -6.92 -20.48
CA ASN A 230 12.84 -7.17 -21.21
C ASN A 230 14.09 -6.48 -20.63
N ILE A 231 13.93 -5.56 -19.68
CA ILE A 231 15.06 -4.91 -18.97
C ILE A 231 15.45 -5.66 -17.70
N LEU A 232 14.61 -6.61 -17.26
CA LEU A 232 14.83 -7.39 -16.05
C LEU A 232 15.91 -8.45 -16.30
N ASN A 233 16.86 -8.58 -15.38
CA ASN A 233 17.85 -9.65 -15.40
C ASN A 233 17.25 -11.00 -14.93
N GLU A 234 18.05 -12.07 -14.86
CA GLU A 234 17.56 -13.40 -14.48
C GLU A 234 17.03 -13.50 -13.05
N TYR A 235 17.61 -12.75 -12.09
CA TYR A 235 17.15 -12.74 -10.69
C TYR A 235 15.84 -11.98 -10.56
N GLN A 236 15.75 -10.84 -11.23
CA GLN A 236 14.55 -10.00 -11.27
C GLN A 236 13.37 -10.71 -11.96
N MET A 237 13.66 -11.43 -13.05
CA MET A 237 12.67 -12.29 -13.69
C MET A 237 12.24 -13.43 -12.76
N GLY A 238 13.17 -13.98 -11.97
CA GLY A 238 12.87 -14.97 -10.93
C GLY A 238 11.89 -14.45 -9.87
N VAL A 239 12.06 -13.19 -9.44
CA VAL A 239 11.08 -12.51 -8.56
C VAL A 239 9.73 -12.40 -9.27
N LEU A 240 9.67 -11.88 -10.49
CA LEU A 240 8.41 -11.71 -11.22
C LEU A 240 7.65 -13.04 -11.37
N MET A 241 8.36 -14.12 -11.74
CA MET A 241 7.78 -15.46 -11.80
C MET A 241 7.29 -15.96 -10.45
N HIS A 242 8.00 -15.61 -9.37
CA HIS A 242 7.56 -15.96 -8.02
C HIS A 242 6.27 -15.22 -7.64
N LEU A 243 6.17 -13.91 -7.94
CA LEU A 243 4.94 -13.12 -7.75
C LEU A 243 3.76 -13.76 -8.48
N GLU A 244 3.94 -14.13 -9.76
CA GLU A 244 2.91 -14.81 -10.56
C GLU A 244 2.48 -16.13 -9.90
N SER A 245 3.43 -16.97 -9.51
CA SER A 245 3.17 -18.28 -8.91
C SER A 245 2.50 -18.22 -7.53
N SER A 246 2.68 -17.10 -6.83
CA SER A 246 2.14 -16.83 -5.50
C SER A 246 0.78 -16.13 -5.54
N GLY A 247 0.24 -15.87 -6.74
CA GLY A 247 -1.04 -15.19 -6.92
C GLY A 247 -0.99 -13.70 -6.56
N THR A 248 0.19 -13.08 -6.57
CA THR A 248 0.32 -11.62 -6.43
C THR A 248 -0.30 -10.94 -7.65
N PRO A 249 -1.12 -9.89 -7.47
CA PRO A 249 -1.66 -9.14 -8.60
C PRO A 249 -0.55 -8.49 -9.43
N LEU A 250 -0.52 -8.80 -10.72
CA LEU A 250 0.50 -8.32 -11.66
C LEU A 250 -0.02 -7.22 -12.60
N MET A 251 -1.26 -6.79 -12.42
CA MET A 251 -1.88 -5.70 -13.16
C MET A 251 -2.56 -4.73 -12.20
N ILE A 252 -2.74 -3.50 -12.67
CA ILE A 252 -3.45 -2.46 -11.94
C ILE A 252 -4.22 -1.57 -12.90
N ASN A 253 -5.46 -1.29 -12.55
CA ASN A 253 -6.38 -0.47 -13.32
C ASN A 253 -6.92 0.66 -12.42
N LYS A 254 -6.38 1.87 -12.59
CA LYS A 254 -6.89 3.05 -11.85
C LYS A 254 -8.30 3.46 -12.26
N ASP A 255 -8.77 2.99 -13.42
CA ASP A 255 -10.09 3.25 -13.98
C ASP A 255 -11.06 2.08 -13.74
N TYR A 256 -10.73 1.17 -12.81
CA TYR A 256 -11.61 0.11 -12.35
C TYR A 256 -12.98 0.66 -11.95
N ASN A 257 -14.04 0.03 -12.45
CA ASN A 257 -15.38 0.61 -12.47
C ASN A 257 -16.46 -0.27 -11.84
N LEU A 258 -16.08 -1.42 -11.30
CA LEU A 258 -16.96 -2.27 -10.49
C LEU A 258 -16.83 -1.87 -9.01
N GLU A 259 -17.76 -2.30 -8.18
CA GLU A 259 -17.81 -1.93 -6.76
C GLU A 259 -17.61 -3.18 -5.91
N LEU A 260 -16.43 -3.33 -5.31
CA LEU A 260 -16.16 -4.31 -4.25
C LEU A 260 -16.23 -3.64 -2.87
N ALA A 261 -15.91 -2.35 -2.80
CA ALA A 261 -15.87 -1.60 -1.56
C ALA A 261 -17.24 -1.00 -1.18
N GLU A 262 -17.53 -0.99 0.12
CA GLU A 262 -18.61 -0.21 0.72
C GLU A 262 -18.05 1.10 1.29
N ILE A 263 -18.56 2.25 0.83
CA ILE A 263 -18.28 3.54 1.47
C ILE A 263 -19.14 3.66 2.75
N VAL A 264 -18.49 3.66 3.90
CA VAL A 264 -19.14 3.69 5.22
C VAL A 264 -19.09 5.07 5.89
N LYS A 265 -18.35 6.03 5.32
CA LYS A 265 -18.37 7.47 5.66
C LYS A 265 -17.81 8.34 4.53
#